data_AF-A0A3B8K5H1-F1
#
_entry.id   AF-A0A3B8K5H1-F1
#
_cell.length_a   1.000
_cell.length_b   1.000
_cell.length_c   1.000
_cell.angle_alpha   90.00
_cell.angle_beta   90.00
_cell.angle_gamma   90.00
#
_symmetry.space_group_name_H-M   'P 1'
#
loop_
_entity.id
_entity.type
_entity.pdbx_description
1 polymer ?
#
loop_
_entity_poly.entity_id
_entity_poly.type
_entity_poly.pdbx_seq_one_letter_code
_entity_poly.pdbx_strand_id
1 'polypeptide(L)'
;GLSPKERCTQTLNLIPGDETEDAAADDDDEARRLVDVRRCGICQSAMEPYLIDETRKLHICGNNPDCAGFEIETGEFKLKGYDGP
;
A
#
# COMPACT_ATOMS: atom_id res chain seq x y z
N GLY A 1 -2.97 -29.25 7.90
CA GLY A 1 -2.55 -27.99 8.54
C GLY A 1 -1.16 -28.16 9.11
N LEU A 2 -0.32 -27.12 9.06
CA LEU A 2 1.07 -27.16 9.53
C LEU A 2 1.14 -27.38 11.05
N SER A 3 2.13 -28.16 11.51
CA SER A 3 2.38 -28.35 12.94
C SER A 3 2.85 -27.02 13.57
N PRO A 4 2.68 -26.80 14.89
CA PRO A 4 3.07 -25.54 15.52
C PRO A 4 4.53 -25.13 15.27
N LYS A 5 5.44 -26.09 15.14
CA LYS A 5 6.87 -25.84 14.88
C LYS A 5 7.17 -25.41 13.45
N GLU A 6 6.26 -25.68 12.51
CA GLU A 6 6.42 -25.42 11.08
C GLU A 6 5.62 -24.20 10.62
N ARG A 7 4.92 -23.51 11.53
CA ARG A 7 4.17 -22.29 11.21
C ARG A 7 5.12 -21.11 11.12
N CYS A 8 5.03 -20.37 10.02
CA CYS A 8 5.70 -19.07 9.93
C CYS A 8 5.08 -18.10 10.94
N THR A 9 5.91 -17.48 11.77
CA THR A 9 5.51 -16.46 12.76
C THR A 9 5.88 -15.05 12.33
N GLN A 10 6.39 -14.88 11.10
CA GLN A 10 6.78 -13.56 10.58
C GLN A 10 5.54 -12.84 10.05
N THR A 11 5.37 -11.58 10.46
CA THR A 11 4.34 -10.68 9.98
C THR A 11 5.00 -9.39 9.50
N LEU A 12 4.43 -8.80 8.45
CA LEU A 12 4.79 -7.47 7.98
C LEU A 12 3.59 -6.56 8.28
N ASN A 13 3.86 -5.38 8.86
CA ASN A 13 2.82 -4.41 9.12
C ASN A 13 2.50 -3.65 7.83
N LEU A 14 1.21 -3.45 7.58
CA LEU A 14 0.72 -2.64 6.48
C LEU A 14 0.45 -1.24 7.00
N ILE A 15 1.18 -0.23 6.51
CA ILE A 15 1.01 1.17 6.94
C ILE A 15 0.06 1.86 5.96
N PRO A 16 -1.05 2.48 6.39
CA PRO A 16 -1.97 3.19 5.49
C PRO A 16 -1.28 4.24 4.63
N GLY A 17 -1.63 4.31 3.34
CA GLY A 17 -0.99 5.21 2.38
C GLY A 17 -1.16 6.71 2.65
N ASP A 18 -2.18 7.12 3.43
CA ASP A 18 -2.40 8.52 3.86
C ASP A 18 -1.24 9.06 4.72
N GLU A 19 -0.51 8.15 5.38
CA GLU A 19 0.65 8.46 6.23
C GLU A 19 1.99 8.43 5.45
N THR A 20 1.94 8.36 4.11
CA THR A 20 3.10 8.13 3.25
C THR A 20 3.18 9.15 2.12
N GLU A 21 4.41 9.50 1.75
CA GLU A 21 4.73 10.42 0.64
C GLU A 21 5.62 9.72 -0.37
N ASP A 22 5.37 9.95 -1.65
CA ASP A 22 6.26 9.46 -2.69
C ASP A 22 7.49 10.37 -2.74
N ALA A 23 8.68 9.78 -2.60
CA ALA A 23 9.93 10.53 -2.46
C ALA A 23 10.33 11.33 -3.72
N ALA A 24 9.68 11.04 -4.85
CA ALA A 24 9.91 11.65 -6.15
C ALA A 24 8.79 12.63 -6.59
N ALA A 25 7.88 13.00 -5.69
CA ALA A 25 6.84 13.99 -5.98
C ALA A 25 7.41 15.41 -6.04
N ASP A 26 7.18 16.12 -7.14
CA ASP A 26 7.39 17.57 -7.25
C ASP A 26 6.11 18.31 -6.83
N ASP A 27 6.22 19.55 -6.36
CA ASP A 27 5.13 20.37 -5.78
C ASP A 27 3.91 20.53 -6.73
N ASP A 28 4.12 20.41 -8.05
CA ASP A 28 3.08 20.50 -9.09
C ASP A 28 2.23 19.20 -9.22
N ASP A 29 2.68 18.09 -8.62
CA ASP A 29 2.08 16.75 -8.76
C ASP A 29 1.07 16.42 -7.64
N GLU A 30 1.07 17.19 -6.55
CA GLU A 30 0.22 16.96 -5.37
C GLU A 30 -1.28 17.14 -5.68
N ALA A 31 -1.61 18.09 -6.57
CA ALA A 31 -2.98 18.34 -7.02
C ALA A 31 -3.57 17.21 -7.89
N ARG A 32 -2.73 16.44 -8.60
CA ARG A 32 -3.20 15.33 -9.46
C ARG A 32 -3.39 14.04 -8.68
N ARG A 33 -2.61 13.83 -7.61
CA ARG A 33 -2.67 12.62 -6.78
C ARG A 33 -3.87 12.57 -5.84
N LEU A 34 -4.48 13.73 -5.54
CA LEU A 34 -5.70 13.82 -4.75
C LEU A 34 -6.93 13.15 -5.39
N VAL A 35 -6.88 12.74 -6.67
CA VAL A 35 -8.10 12.40 -7.44
C VAL A 35 -8.13 11.00 -8.06
N ASP A 36 -7.00 10.31 -8.25
CA ASP A 36 -7.01 9.01 -8.93
C ASP A 36 -7.00 7.83 -7.96
N VAL A 37 -8.21 7.42 -7.55
CA VAL A 37 -8.42 6.20 -6.77
C VAL A 37 -8.24 4.99 -7.69
N ARG A 38 -7.19 4.19 -7.45
CA ARG A 38 -6.98 2.92 -8.16
C ARG A 38 -8.21 2.03 -8.02
N ARG A 39 -8.61 1.39 -9.13
CA ARG A 39 -9.77 0.50 -9.19
C ARG A 39 -9.34 -0.95 -9.32
N CYS A 40 -9.96 -1.80 -8.52
CA CYS A 40 -9.72 -3.23 -8.54
C CYS A 40 -10.03 -3.82 -9.93
N GLY A 41 -9.05 -4.49 -10.54
CA GLY A 41 -9.22 -5.16 -11.83
C GLY A 41 -10.30 -6.24 -11.86
N ILE A 42 -10.73 -6.75 -10.69
CA ILE A 42 -11.74 -7.81 -10.57
C ILE A 42 -13.15 -7.23 -10.48
N CYS A 43 -13.41 -6.33 -9.52
CA CYS A 43 -14.77 -5.85 -9.22
C CYS A 43 -14.96 -4.34 -9.41
N GLN A 44 -13.94 -3.62 -9.87
CA GLN A 44 -13.96 -2.18 -10.17
C GLN A 44 -14.20 -1.26 -8.95
N SER A 45 -14.23 -1.82 -7.74
CA SER A 45 -14.24 -1.08 -6.48
C SER A 45 -12.95 -0.28 -6.30
N ALA A 46 -13.04 0.81 -5.52
CA ALA A 46 -11.88 1.53 -5.04
C ALA A 46 -10.92 0.61 -4.27
N MET A 47 -9.62 0.85 -4.42
CA MET A 47 -8.56 0.15 -3.69
C MET A 47 -7.93 1.07 -2.64
N GLU A 48 -7.51 0.47 -1.53
CA GLU A 48 -6.86 1.13 -0.41
C GLU A 48 -5.35 0.89 -0.47
N PRO A 49 -4.52 1.96 -0.49
CA PRO A 49 -3.07 1.84 -0.52
C PRO A 49 -2.49 1.56 0.89
N TYR A 50 -1.50 0.68 0.94
CA TYR A 50 -0.69 0.38 2.12
C TYR A 50 0.79 0.30 1.77
N LEU A 51 1.65 0.97 2.52
CA LEU A 51 3.09 0.84 2.41
C LEU A 51 3.56 -0.40 3.18
N ILE A 52 4.38 -1.22 2.52
CA ILE A 52 4.99 -2.41 3.13
C ILE A 52 6.50 -2.23 3.35
N ASP A 53 7.15 -1.45 2.49
CA ASP A 53 8.54 -1.02 2.59
C ASP A 53 8.77 0.18 1.66
N GLU A 54 9.95 0.78 1.73
CA GLU A 54 10.33 1.98 0.96
C GLU A 54 10.29 1.78 -0.56
N THR A 55 10.19 0.54 -1.04
CA THR A 55 10.21 0.22 -2.47
C THR A 55 8.85 -0.22 -3.04
N ARG A 56 7.87 -0.51 -2.16
CA ARG A 56 6.62 -1.16 -2.55
C ARG A 56 5.42 -0.66 -1.76
N LYS A 57 4.36 -0.33 -2.50
CA LYS A 57 3.03 0.00 -1.98
C LYS A 57 2.02 -1.05 -2.47
N LEU A 58 1.31 -1.67 -1.55
CA LEU A 58 0.27 -2.66 -1.81
C LEU A 58 -1.10 -1.98 -1.86
N HIS A 59 -1.83 -2.16 -2.94
CA HIS A 59 -3.21 -1.71 -3.08
C HIS A 59 -4.13 -2.90 -2.84
N ILE A 60 -5.02 -2.84 -1.85
CA ILE A 60 -5.97 -3.90 -1.52
C ILE A 60 -7.36 -3.45 -1.94
N CYS A 61 -8.16 -4.33 -2.55
CA CYS A 61 -9.54 -4.02 -2.89
C CYS A 61 -10.37 -3.67 -1.64
N GLY A 62 -11.16 -2.58 -1.69
CA GLY A 62 -12.05 -2.21 -0.58
C GLY A 62 -13.18 -3.20 -0.29
N ASN A 63 -13.38 -4.21 -1.15
CA ASN A 63 -14.29 -5.34 -0.89
C ASN A 63 -13.56 -6.56 -0.28
N ASN A 64 -12.29 -6.44 0.14
CA ASN A 64 -11.59 -7.51 0.84
C ASN A 64 -12.26 -7.79 2.21
N PRO A 65 -12.49 -9.05 2.61
CA PRO A 65 -11.98 -10.29 2.03
C PRO A 65 -12.86 -10.95 0.96
N ASP A 66 -14.04 -10.40 0.66
CA ASP A 66 -14.98 -10.95 -0.34
C ASP A 66 -14.43 -10.84 -1.77
N CYS A 67 -13.47 -9.94 -2.01
CA CYS A 67 -12.72 -9.80 -3.25
C CYS A 67 -11.22 -9.94 -2.99
N ALA A 68 -10.58 -10.93 -3.64
CA ALA A 68 -9.14 -11.20 -3.52
C ALA A 68 -8.24 -10.29 -4.38
N GLY A 69 -8.78 -9.17 -4.88
CA GLY A 69 -8.04 -8.26 -5.74
C GLY A 69 -7.02 -7.44 -4.97
N PHE A 70 -5.77 -7.46 -5.43
CA PHE A 70 -4.70 -6.60 -4.95
C PHE A 70 -3.74 -6.26 -6.09
N GLU A 71 -3.00 -5.16 -5.94
CA GLU A 71 -1.96 -4.75 -6.88
C GLU A 71 -0.73 -4.27 -6.12
N ILE A 72 0.46 -4.42 -6.70
CA ILE A 72 1.71 -3.95 -6.11
C ILE A 72 2.26 -2.84 -6.99
N GLU A 73 2.42 -1.66 -6.39
CA GLU A 73 3.08 -0.51 -7.00
C GLU A 73 4.53 -0.47 -6.52
N THR A 74 5.47 -0.53 -7.47
CA THR A 74 6.90 -0.37 -7.20
C THR A 74 7.28 1.10 -7.38
N GLY A 75 8.03 1.65 -6.44
CA GLY A 75 8.41 3.05 -6.43
C GLY A 75 9.39 3.35 -5.30
N GLU A 76 9.59 4.63 -4.98
CA GLU A 76 10.35 5.07 -3.82
C GLU A 76 9.41 5.85 -2.91
N PHE A 77 9.14 5.31 -1.72
CA PHE A 77 8.16 5.81 -0.77
C PHE A 77 8.82 6.12 0.56
N LYS A 78 8.39 7.20 1.21
CA LYS A 78 8.84 7.61 2.54
C LYS A 78 7.64 7.81 3.45
N LEU A 79 7.85 7.62 4.75
CA LEU A 79 6.84 7.94 5.75
C LEU A 79 6.84 9.44 6.04
N LYS A 80 5.65 10.04 6.13
CA LYS A 80 5.49 11.45 6.53
C LYS A 80 6.13 11.67 7.91
N GLY A 81 7.07 12.60 7.99
CA GLY A 81 7.66 13.04 9.26
C GLY A 81 8.77 12.16 9.84
N TYR A 82 9.35 11.22 9.09
CA TYR A 82 10.55 10.51 9.53
C TYR A 82 11.83 11.27 9.15
N ASP A 83 12.12 12.35 9.88
CA ASP A 83 13.48 12.91 9.99
C ASP A 83 14.22 12.01 10.99
N GLY A 84 14.86 10.93 10.51
CA GLY A 84 15.68 10.08 11.37
C GLY A 84 16.83 10.89 12.01
N PRO A 85 17.39 10.46 13.16
CA PRO A 85 18.38 11.23 13.93
C PRO A 85 19.70 11.51 13.18
#